data_AF-J6II76-F1
#
_entry.id   AF-J6II76-F1
#
_cell.length_a   1.000
_cell.length_b   1.000
_cell.length_c   1.000
_cell.angle_alpha   90.00
_cell.angle_beta   90.00
_cell.angle_gamma   90.00
#
_symmetry.space_group_name_H-M   'P 1'
#
loop_
_entity.id
_entity.type
_entity.pdbx_description
1 polymer ?
#
loop_
_entity_poly.entity_id
_entity_poly.type
_entity_poly.pdbx_seq_one_letter_code
_entity_poly.pdbx_strand_id
1 'polypeptide(L)'
;MNRIEALNVLGLDSDATEQDIKVAYRECVQILHPDRFASNEKLQSRATEQFKRLQDAYDYLTSDKGRRASSASSRSSTSSGSRTSYSTVEARLAGLAAARTQLIAQRDTLLDERRNAAVMIAAGAIVAFAFRRVVWLAGIGGVLAVSGIASLVRAMQNIGTIDEHLKEMEMQRRHLEEELEEE
;
A
#
# COMPACT_ATOMS: atom_id res chain seq x y z
N MET A 1 -17.23 13.00 -31.56
CA MET A 1 -16.65 11.85 -30.85
C MET A 1 -16.33 10.75 -31.86
N ASN A 2 -15.10 10.30 -31.87
CA ASN A 2 -14.61 9.17 -32.68
C ASN A 2 -14.62 7.86 -31.84
N ARG A 3 -14.60 6.69 -32.47
CA ARG A 3 -14.59 5.38 -31.76
C ARG A 3 -13.40 5.25 -30.82
N ILE A 4 -12.20 5.66 -31.27
CA ILE A 4 -10.99 5.62 -30.44
C ILE A 4 -11.11 6.55 -29.23
N GLU A 5 -11.63 7.76 -29.43
CA GLU A 5 -11.88 8.69 -28.32
C GLU A 5 -12.89 8.12 -27.32
N ALA A 6 -13.96 7.49 -27.80
CA ALA A 6 -14.95 6.86 -26.93
C ALA A 6 -14.36 5.68 -26.15
N LEU A 7 -13.52 4.83 -26.77
CA LEU A 7 -12.82 3.76 -26.07
C LEU A 7 -11.86 4.31 -25.01
N ASN A 8 -11.10 5.36 -25.34
CA ASN A 8 -10.20 6.02 -24.41
C ASN A 8 -10.94 6.62 -23.20
N VAL A 9 -12.16 7.15 -23.38
CA VAL A 9 -12.98 7.66 -22.26
C VAL A 9 -13.40 6.55 -21.31
N LEU A 10 -13.61 5.33 -21.80
CA LEU A 10 -13.82 4.13 -20.97
C LEU A 10 -12.51 3.51 -20.47
N GLY A 11 -11.35 4.03 -20.85
CA GLY A 11 -10.04 3.47 -20.50
C GLY A 11 -9.71 2.17 -21.23
N LEU A 12 -10.27 1.97 -22.43
CA LEU A 12 -10.13 0.75 -23.22
C LEU A 12 -9.26 0.98 -24.46
N ASP A 13 -8.54 -0.06 -24.86
CA ASP A 13 -7.75 -0.07 -26.09
C ASP A 13 -8.63 -0.18 -27.36
N SER A 14 -8.04 0.12 -28.52
CA SER A 14 -8.74 0.06 -29.82
C SER A 14 -9.33 -1.31 -30.17
N ASP A 15 -8.77 -2.36 -29.56
CA ASP A 15 -9.11 -3.76 -29.80
C ASP A 15 -10.12 -4.33 -28.79
N ALA A 16 -10.62 -3.50 -27.87
CA ALA A 16 -11.55 -3.91 -26.83
C ALA A 16 -12.88 -4.45 -27.40
N THR A 17 -13.38 -5.52 -26.79
CA THR A 17 -14.61 -6.18 -27.21
C THR A 17 -15.85 -5.48 -26.65
N GLU A 18 -17.03 -5.80 -27.19
CA GLU A 18 -18.30 -5.29 -26.65
C GLU A 18 -18.56 -5.69 -25.20
N GLN A 19 -17.98 -6.82 -24.76
CA GLN A 19 -18.06 -7.28 -23.38
C GLN A 19 -17.20 -6.38 -22.48
N ASP A 20 -15.97 -6.07 -22.90
CA ASP A 20 -15.06 -5.17 -22.18
C ASP A 20 -15.66 -3.77 -22.04
N ILE A 21 -16.31 -3.26 -23.10
CA ILE A 21 -17.03 -1.96 -23.08
C ILE A 21 -18.10 -1.93 -21.98
N LYS A 22 -18.86 -3.01 -21.82
CA LYS A 22 -19.91 -3.11 -20.78
C LYS A 22 -19.32 -3.22 -19.39
N VAL A 23 -18.24 -3.97 -19.21
CA VAL A 23 -17.57 -4.13 -17.92
C VAL A 23 -16.96 -2.80 -17.49
N ALA A 24 -16.15 -2.18 -18.34
CA ALA A 24 -15.51 -0.90 -18.08
C ALA A 24 -16.54 0.20 -17.77
N TYR A 25 -17.65 0.25 -18.51
CA TYR A 25 -18.73 1.21 -18.22
C TYR A 25 -19.27 1.04 -16.80
N ARG A 26 -19.55 -0.20 -16.36
CA ARG A 26 -20.06 -0.47 -15.00
C ARG A 26 -19.06 -0.08 -13.92
N GLU A 27 -17.77 -0.32 -14.15
CA GLU A 27 -16.70 0.07 -13.24
C GLU A 27 -16.55 1.59 -13.15
N CYS A 28 -16.51 2.28 -14.30
CA CYS A 28 -16.44 3.74 -14.35
C CYS A 28 -17.66 4.39 -13.68
N VAL A 29 -18.87 3.86 -13.88
CA VAL A 29 -20.08 4.36 -13.21
C VAL A 29 -19.97 4.26 -11.69
N GLN A 30 -19.46 3.15 -11.16
CA GLN A 30 -19.27 2.98 -9.72
C GLN A 30 -18.23 3.97 -9.14
N ILE A 31 -17.19 4.28 -9.91
CA ILE A 31 -16.12 5.20 -9.50
C ILE A 31 -16.58 6.66 -9.57
N LEU A 32 -17.24 7.05 -10.67
CA LEU A 32 -17.62 8.43 -10.98
C LEU A 32 -19.05 8.81 -10.56
N HIS A 33 -19.75 7.97 -9.80
CA HIS A 33 -21.13 8.25 -9.41
C HIS A 33 -21.23 9.58 -8.62
N PRO A 34 -22.03 10.57 -9.07
CA PRO A 34 -22.06 11.91 -8.49
C PRO A 34 -22.52 11.91 -7.02
N ASP A 35 -23.29 10.90 -6.61
CA ASP A 35 -23.74 10.71 -5.22
C ASP A 35 -22.57 10.48 -4.24
N ARG A 36 -21.47 9.88 -4.70
CA ARG A 36 -20.26 9.67 -3.88
C ARG A 36 -19.53 10.98 -3.57
N PHE A 37 -19.79 12.03 -4.35
CA PHE A 37 -19.14 13.33 -4.25
C PHE A 37 -20.09 14.42 -3.75
N ALA A 38 -21.27 14.05 -3.23
CA ALA A 38 -22.27 14.99 -2.71
C ALA A 38 -21.72 15.94 -1.63
N SER A 39 -20.69 15.51 -0.89
CA SER A 39 -20.05 16.32 0.16
C SER A 39 -19.18 17.46 -0.37
N ASN A 40 -18.85 17.50 -1.66
CA ASN A 40 -17.95 18.52 -2.24
C ASN A 40 -18.43 18.96 -3.62
N GLU A 41 -19.12 20.10 -3.67
CA GLU A 41 -19.78 20.67 -4.86
C GLU A 41 -18.84 20.81 -6.08
N LYS A 42 -17.56 21.17 -5.85
CA LYS A 42 -16.57 21.29 -6.93
C LYS A 42 -16.19 19.94 -7.53
N LEU A 43 -16.10 18.89 -6.71
CA LEU A 43 -15.82 17.53 -7.19
C LEU A 43 -17.07 16.92 -7.83
N GLN A 44 -18.25 17.23 -7.29
CA GLN A 44 -19.53 16.79 -7.84
C GLN A 44 -19.75 17.33 -9.26
N SER A 45 -19.46 18.61 -9.52
CA SER A 45 -19.63 19.18 -10.87
C SER A 45 -18.71 18.52 -11.88
N ARG A 46 -17.44 18.26 -11.51
CA ARG A 46 -16.48 17.54 -12.35
C ARG A 46 -16.86 16.08 -12.58
N ALA A 47 -17.30 15.38 -11.53
CA ALA A 47 -17.79 14.02 -11.64
C ALA A 47 -19.00 13.94 -12.57
N THR A 48 -19.94 14.90 -12.47
CA THR A 48 -21.11 15.00 -13.34
C THR A 48 -20.73 15.22 -14.80
N GLU A 49 -19.76 16.10 -15.06
CA GLU A 49 -19.27 16.33 -16.43
C GLU A 49 -18.60 15.09 -17.01
N GLN A 50 -17.74 14.41 -16.24
CA GLN A 50 -17.10 13.19 -16.69
C GLN A 50 -18.09 12.03 -16.85
N PHE A 51 -19.09 11.94 -15.98
CA PHE A 51 -20.17 10.95 -16.09
C PHE A 51 -20.98 11.13 -17.37
N LYS A 52 -21.29 12.37 -17.75
CA LYS A 52 -21.94 12.67 -19.04
C LYS A 52 -21.09 12.21 -20.22
N ARG A 53 -19.79 12.54 -20.21
CA ARG A 53 -18.85 12.11 -21.26
C ARG A 53 -18.74 10.58 -21.36
N LEU A 54 -18.76 9.89 -20.22
CA LEU A 54 -18.77 8.43 -20.15
C LEU A 54 -20.04 7.84 -20.78
N GLN A 55 -21.20 8.43 -20.48
CA GLN A 55 -22.48 8.01 -21.04
C GLN A 55 -22.51 8.24 -22.56
N ASP A 56 -22.10 9.41 -23.03
CA ASP A 56 -22.03 9.74 -24.46
C ASP A 56 -21.10 8.76 -25.22
N ALA A 57 -19.96 8.40 -24.61
CA ALA A 57 -19.03 7.43 -25.17
C ALA A 57 -19.64 6.02 -25.26
N TYR A 58 -20.30 5.56 -24.20
CA TYR A 58 -20.96 4.25 -24.17
C TYR A 58 -22.09 4.15 -25.20
N ASP A 59 -22.92 5.19 -25.30
CA ASP A 59 -24.01 5.27 -26.27
C ASP A 59 -23.47 5.26 -27.69
N TYR A 60 -22.41 6.04 -27.96
CA TYR A 60 -21.75 6.04 -29.26
C TYR A 60 -21.21 4.66 -29.65
N LEU A 61 -20.52 3.98 -28.73
CA LEU A 61 -19.94 2.65 -28.98
C LEU A 61 -21.00 1.57 -29.18
N THR A 62 -22.12 1.67 -28.46
CA THR A 62 -23.22 0.70 -28.52
C THR A 62 -24.15 0.96 -29.70
N SER A 63 -24.20 2.20 -30.21
CA SER A 63 -24.99 2.60 -31.37
C SER A 63 -24.55 1.91 -32.67
N ASP A 64 -25.46 1.86 -33.65
CA ASP A 64 -25.19 1.33 -34.99
C ASP A 64 -24.00 2.03 -35.67
N LYS A 65 -23.76 3.32 -35.37
CA LYS A 65 -22.61 4.08 -35.88
C LYS A 65 -21.28 3.55 -35.33
N GLY A 66 -21.22 3.24 -34.03
CA GLY A 66 -20.05 2.65 -33.38
C GLY A 66 -19.75 1.23 -33.88
N ARG A 67 -20.79 0.45 -34.17
CA ARG A 67 -20.69 -0.92 -34.72
C ARG A 67 -20.27 -0.93 -36.20
N ARG A 68 -20.75 0.01 -37.01
CA ARG A 68 -20.27 0.16 -38.39
C ARG A 68 -18.79 0.53 -38.44
N ALA A 69 -18.35 1.41 -37.55
CA ALA A 69 -16.94 1.80 -37.44
C ALA A 69 -16.01 0.62 -37.10
N SER A 70 -16.41 -0.31 -36.21
CA SER A 70 -15.64 -1.53 -35.94
C SER A 70 -15.64 -2.52 -37.10
N SER A 71 -16.73 -2.58 -37.87
CA SER A 71 -16.81 -3.45 -39.05
C SER A 71 -16.00 -2.92 -40.25
N ALA A 72 -15.76 -1.61 -40.32
CA ALA A 72 -14.94 -0.99 -41.38
C ALA A 72 -13.45 -1.21 -41.14
N SER A 73 -12.99 -1.12 -39.89
CA SER A 73 -11.58 -1.36 -39.52
C SER A 73 -11.15 -2.83 -39.68
N SER A 74 -12.11 -3.77 -39.63
CA SER A 74 -11.84 -5.20 -39.83
C SER A 74 -11.80 -5.62 -41.30
N ARG A 75 -12.27 -4.79 -42.25
CA ARG A 75 -12.26 -5.08 -43.70
C ARG A 75 -11.03 -4.56 -44.43
N SER A 76 -10.25 -3.67 -43.82
CA SER A 76 -9.04 -3.10 -44.43
C SER A 76 -7.78 -3.96 -44.26
N SER A 77 -7.88 -5.18 -43.72
CA SER A 77 -6.76 -6.11 -43.53
C SER A 77 -6.69 -7.25 -44.55
N THR A 78 -7.42 -7.19 -45.66
CA THR A 78 -7.42 -8.27 -46.66
C THR A 78 -7.25 -7.76 -48.09
N SER A 79 -6.01 -7.57 -48.55
CA SER A 79 -5.72 -7.41 -49.99
C SER A 79 -4.38 -7.99 -50.44
N SER A 80 -4.48 -8.98 -51.33
CA SER A 80 -3.51 -9.49 -52.32
C SER A 80 -2.40 -10.45 -51.85
N GLY A 81 -2.39 -11.66 -52.42
CA GLY A 81 -1.28 -12.62 -52.28
C GLY A 81 -1.69 -14.08 -52.17
N SER A 82 -2.51 -14.61 -53.11
CA SER A 82 -2.87 -16.04 -53.13
C SER A 82 -2.53 -16.68 -54.46
N ARG A 83 -1.41 -17.41 -54.47
CA ARG A 83 -1.29 -18.78 -55.03
C ARG A 83 0.10 -19.41 -54.80
N THR A 84 1.15 -18.62 -54.51
CA THR A 84 2.45 -19.15 -54.04
C THR A 84 2.54 -19.23 -52.51
N SER A 85 1.67 -18.50 -51.80
CA SER A 85 1.74 -18.31 -50.34
C SER A 85 1.39 -19.53 -49.49
N TYR A 86 0.75 -20.58 -50.00
CA TYR A 86 0.23 -21.64 -49.12
C TYR A 86 1.35 -22.42 -48.39
N SER A 87 2.48 -22.67 -49.05
CA SER A 87 3.63 -23.36 -48.45
C SER A 87 4.47 -22.45 -47.53
N THR A 88 4.58 -21.16 -47.86
CA THR A 88 5.29 -20.18 -47.01
C THR A 88 4.44 -19.75 -45.81
N VAL A 89 3.11 -19.73 -45.96
CA VAL A 89 2.16 -19.42 -44.89
C VAL A 89 2.12 -20.57 -43.90
N GLU A 90 2.12 -21.84 -44.31
CA GLU A 90 2.22 -22.96 -43.35
C GLU A 90 3.54 -22.94 -42.57
N ALA A 91 4.67 -22.74 -43.24
CA ALA A 91 5.98 -22.64 -42.57
C ALA A 91 6.05 -21.45 -41.60
N ARG A 92 5.47 -20.30 -41.99
CA ARG A 92 5.35 -19.14 -41.10
C ARG A 92 4.33 -19.35 -39.99
N LEU A 93 3.22 -20.05 -40.23
CA LEU A 93 2.19 -20.34 -39.24
C LEU A 93 2.74 -21.25 -38.14
N ALA A 94 3.55 -22.25 -38.52
CA ALA A 94 4.29 -23.08 -37.58
C ALA A 94 5.31 -22.27 -36.76
N GLY A 95 6.05 -21.36 -37.41
CA GLY A 95 6.97 -20.44 -36.73
C GLY A 95 6.27 -19.44 -35.81
N LEU A 96 5.08 -18.97 -36.17
CA LEU A 96 4.28 -18.01 -35.40
C LEU A 96 3.60 -18.69 -34.21
N ALA A 97 3.19 -19.95 -34.34
CA ALA A 97 2.72 -20.76 -33.23
C ALA A 97 3.84 -20.99 -32.20
N ALA A 98 5.04 -21.33 -32.67
CA ALA A 98 6.22 -21.46 -31.80
C ALA A 98 6.59 -20.12 -31.13
N ALA A 99 6.60 -19.01 -31.88
CA ALA A 99 6.86 -17.68 -31.32
C ALA A 99 5.79 -17.24 -30.31
N ARG A 100 4.52 -17.63 -30.52
CA ARG A 100 3.44 -17.35 -29.56
C ARG A 100 3.64 -18.10 -28.25
N THR A 101 4.12 -19.35 -28.29
CA THR A 101 4.47 -20.10 -27.07
C THR A 101 5.68 -19.49 -26.35
N GLN A 102 6.66 -18.96 -27.08
CA GLN A 102 7.78 -18.23 -26.49
C GLN A 102 7.35 -16.90 -25.83
N LEU A 103 6.42 -16.15 -26.45
CA LEU A 103 5.87 -14.92 -25.86
C LEU A 103 4.98 -15.17 -24.65
N ILE A 104 4.22 -16.27 -24.65
CA ILE A 104 3.42 -16.68 -23.48
C ILE A 104 4.34 -17.05 -22.32
N ALA A 105 5.44 -17.79 -22.57
CA ALA A 105 6.45 -18.06 -21.55
C ALA A 105 7.12 -16.78 -21.03
N GLN A 106 7.35 -15.79 -21.90
CA GLN A 106 7.91 -14.48 -21.51
C GLN A 106 6.93 -13.62 -20.68
N ARG A 107 5.61 -13.85 -20.83
CA ARG A 107 4.57 -13.21 -20.03
C ARG A 107 4.50 -13.79 -18.61
N ASP A 108 4.72 -15.09 -18.47
CA ASP A 108 4.67 -15.76 -17.16
C ASP A 108 5.85 -15.35 -16.26
N THR A 109 7.02 -15.08 -16.84
CA THR A 109 8.19 -14.59 -16.08
C THR A 109 7.98 -13.21 -15.43
N LEU A 110 7.11 -12.36 -15.99
CA LEU A 110 6.83 -11.03 -15.42
C LEU A 110 5.76 -11.05 -14.32
N LEU A 111 4.88 -12.05 -14.32
CA LEU A 111 3.85 -12.19 -13.27
C LEU A 111 4.43 -12.79 -11.98
N ASP A 112 5.38 -13.72 -12.11
CA ASP A 112 6.08 -14.30 -10.96
C ASP A 112 6.99 -13.29 -10.28
N GLU A 113 7.60 -12.36 -11.01
CA GLU A 113 8.46 -11.33 -10.42
C GLU A 113 7.67 -10.40 -9.48
N ARG A 114 6.42 -10.06 -9.82
CA ARG A 114 5.55 -9.24 -8.95
C ARG A 114 5.07 -10.00 -7.73
N ARG A 115 4.75 -11.31 -7.86
CA ARG A 115 4.37 -12.15 -6.73
C ARG A 115 5.55 -12.41 -5.79
N ASN A 116 6.72 -12.71 -6.33
CA ASN A 116 7.93 -12.96 -5.55
C ASN A 116 8.45 -11.67 -4.89
N ALA A 117 8.38 -10.52 -5.58
CA ALA A 117 8.67 -9.22 -4.97
C ALA A 117 7.69 -8.87 -3.85
N ALA A 118 6.38 -9.14 -4.04
CA ALA A 118 5.38 -8.94 -2.99
C ALA A 118 5.63 -9.85 -1.77
N VAL A 119 6.01 -11.11 -2.01
CA VAL A 119 6.38 -12.06 -0.94
C VAL A 119 7.64 -11.61 -0.19
N MET A 120 8.66 -11.12 -0.91
CA MET A 120 9.90 -10.60 -0.32
C MET A 120 9.66 -9.32 0.51
N ILE A 121 8.80 -8.41 0.03
CA ILE A 121 8.41 -7.21 0.78
C ILE A 121 7.65 -7.60 2.06
N ALA A 122 6.71 -8.54 1.96
CA ALA A 122 5.95 -9.02 3.12
C ALA A 122 6.85 -9.70 4.16
N ALA A 123 7.77 -10.56 3.73
CA ALA A 123 8.75 -11.20 4.61
C ALA A 123 9.68 -10.17 5.30
N GLY A 124 10.18 -9.19 4.54
CA GLY A 124 11.00 -8.11 5.08
C GLY A 124 10.26 -7.26 6.13
N ALA A 125 8.98 -6.98 5.90
CA ALA A 125 8.15 -6.23 6.86
C ALA A 125 7.93 -7.00 8.18
N ILE A 126 7.72 -8.33 8.10
CA ILE A 126 7.58 -9.19 9.29
C ILE A 126 8.88 -9.19 10.11
N VAL A 127 10.03 -9.34 9.44
CA VAL A 127 11.34 -9.30 10.10
C VAL A 127 11.58 -7.94 10.75
N ALA A 128 11.33 -6.84 10.03
CA ALA A 128 11.50 -5.49 10.57
C ALA A 128 10.59 -5.23 11.79
N PHE A 129 9.37 -5.74 11.79
CA PHE A 129 8.45 -5.61 12.93
C PHE A 129 8.92 -6.40 14.17
N ALA A 130 9.48 -7.59 13.97
CA ALA A 130 10.07 -8.38 15.04
C ALA A 130 11.30 -7.68 15.66
N PHE A 131 12.18 -7.10 14.83
CA PHE A 131 13.34 -6.33 15.32
C PHE A 131 12.93 -5.06 16.08
N ARG A 132 11.85 -4.38 15.65
CA ARG A 132 11.31 -3.20 16.36
C ARG A 132 10.79 -3.54 17.76
N ARG A 133 10.31 -4.76 17.99
CA ARG A 133 9.92 -5.25 19.33
C ARG A 133 11.13 -5.55 20.23
N VAL A 134 12.23 -6.06 19.66
CA VAL A 134 13.47 -6.37 20.40
C VAL A 134 14.20 -5.10 20.85
N VAL A 135 14.24 -4.05 20.02
CA VAL A 135 14.86 -2.76 20.40
C VAL A 135 14.11 -2.08 21.55
N TRP A 136 12.78 -2.21 21.63
CA TRP A 136 12.00 -1.73 22.77
C TRP A 136 12.30 -2.48 24.08
N LEU A 137 12.61 -3.79 24.00
CA LEU A 137 13.02 -4.58 25.18
C LEU A 137 14.43 -4.19 25.66
N ALA A 138 15.33 -3.79 24.76
CA ALA A 138 16.66 -3.29 25.14
C ALA A 138 16.63 -1.91 25.80
N GLY A 139 15.65 -1.05 25.46
CA GLY A 139 15.50 0.28 26.08
C GLY A 139 15.08 0.25 27.56
N ILE A 140 14.33 -0.76 27.98
CA ILE A 140 13.89 -0.92 29.38
C ILE A 140 15.07 -1.31 30.30
N GLY A 141 16.08 -2.00 29.77
CA GLY A 141 17.31 -2.32 30.50
C GLY A 141 18.16 -1.08 30.87
N GLY A 142 18.11 -0.02 30.04
CA GLY A 142 18.86 1.22 30.28
C GLY A 142 18.28 2.07 31.43
N VAL A 143 16.96 2.04 31.63
CA VAL A 143 16.29 2.84 32.67
C VAL A 143 16.57 2.29 34.08
N LEU A 144 16.73 0.97 34.23
CA LEU A 144 17.07 0.34 35.51
C LEU A 144 18.49 0.70 35.98
N ALA A 145 19.46 0.87 35.06
CA ALA A 145 20.82 1.26 35.41
C ALA A 145 20.90 2.70 35.98
N VAL A 146 20.04 3.61 35.50
CA VAL A 146 20.01 5.00 35.96
C VAL A 146 19.27 5.14 37.30
N SER A 147 18.24 4.32 37.53
CA SER A 147 17.51 4.34 38.82
C SER A 147 18.37 3.84 40.00
N GLY A 148 19.30 2.91 39.78
CA GLY A 148 20.17 2.39 40.85
C GLY A 148 21.23 3.38 41.34
N ILE A 149 21.68 4.28 40.47
CA ILE A 149 22.73 5.26 40.82
C ILE A 149 22.14 6.41 41.66
N ALA A 150 20.89 6.80 41.42
CA ALA A 150 20.22 7.86 42.17
C ALA A 150 19.93 7.47 43.64
N SER A 151 19.72 6.18 43.94
CA SER A 151 19.55 5.71 45.32
C SER A 151 20.84 5.76 46.14
N LEU A 152 22.00 5.67 45.50
CA LEU A 152 23.29 5.69 46.20
C LEU A 152 23.67 7.09 46.69
N VAL A 153 23.31 8.13 45.93
CA VAL A 153 23.62 9.54 46.27
C VAL A 153 22.74 10.05 47.41
N ARG A 154 21.49 9.57 47.51
CA ARG A 154 20.60 9.90 48.64
C ARG A 154 21.00 9.22 49.96
N ALA A 155 21.76 8.13 49.91
CA ALA A 155 22.25 7.44 51.10
C ALA A 155 23.46 8.13 51.76
N MET A 156 24.15 9.06 51.08
CA MET A 156 25.34 9.74 51.63
C MET A 156 25.04 11.04 52.37
N GLN A 157 23.79 11.53 52.41
CA GLN A 157 23.44 12.78 53.09
C GLN A 157 22.90 12.60 54.52
N ASN A 158 22.81 11.37 55.03
CA ASN A 158 22.15 11.07 56.32
C ASN A 158 23.11 10.49 57.38
N ILE A 159 24.38 10.90 57.37
CA ILE A 159 25.36 10.50 58.40
C ILE A 159 25.40 11.51 59.57
N GLY A 160 24.98 12.76 59.38
CA GLY A 160 25.03 13.77 60.44
C GLY A 160 23.99 13.61 61.55
N THR A 161 22.85 12.97 61.26
CA THR A 161 21.74 12.81 62.21
C THR A 161 21.97 11.69 63.22
N ILE A 162 22.82 10.71 62.90
CA ILE A 162 23.12 9.59 63.81
C ILE A 162 24.03 10.06 64.96
N ASP A 163 25.01 10.93 64.69
CA ASP A 163 25.90 11.48 65.71
C ASP A 163 25.16 12.42 66.68
N GLU A 164 24.15 13.14 66.19
CA GLU A 164 23.33 14.04 67.00
C GLU A 164 22.44 13.25 67.97
N HIS A 165 21.82 12.15 67.50
CA HIS A 165 21.05 11.25 68.35
C HIS A 165 21.91 10.48 69.36
N LEU A 166 23.16 10.15 69.03
CA LEU A 166 24.10 9.54 69.98
C LEU A 166 24.45 10.48 71.14
N LYS A 167 24.67 11.77 70.82
CA LYS A 167 25.02 12.78 71.82
C LYS A 167 23.86 13.14 72.75
N GLU A 168 22.64 13.11 72.21
CA GLU A 168 21.41 13.35 72.97
C GLU A 168 21.15 12.23 74.00
N MET A 169 21.39 10.96 73.65
CA MET A 169 21.25 9.85 74.59
C MET A 169 22.28 9.88 75.73
N GLU A 170 23.52 10.30 75.45
CA GLU A 170 24.54 10.45 76.51
C GLU A 170 24.20 11.58 77.49
N MET A 171 23.63 12.69 77.01
CA MET A 171 23.18 13.77 77.90
C MET A 171 22.00 13.35 78.77
N GLN A 172 21.02 12.64 78.21
CA GLN A 172 19.90 12.12 79.00
C GLN A 172 20.37 11.17 80.11
N ARG A 173 21.36 10.32 79.81
CA ARG A 173 21.92 9.43 80.82
C ARG A 173 22.61 10.18 81.96
N ARG A 174 23.39 11.22 81.65
CA ARG A 174 24.05 12.04 82.68
C ARG A 174 23.06 12.79 83.56
N HIS A 175 22.01 13.34 82.97
CA HIS A 175 20.98 14.04 83.73
C HIS A 175 20.23 13.10 84.70
N LEU A 176 20.00 11.85 84.28
CA LEU A 176 19.44 10.81 85.16
C LEU A 176 20.42 10.37 86.26
N GLU A 177 21.73 10.33 85.97
CA GLU A 177 22.76 10.04 86.99
C GLU A 177 22.87 11.20 88.00
N GLU A 178 22.75 12.45 87.58
CA GLU A 178 22.71 13.63 88.47
C GLU A 178 21.44 13.68 89.33
N GLU A 179 20.26 13.39 88.77
CA GLU A 179 19.00 13.29 89.55
C GLU A 179 19.05 12.15 90.60
N LEU A 180 19.76 11.06 90.33
CA LEU A 180 19.96 9.97 91.29
C LEU A 180 21.00 10.29 92.38
N GLU A 181 21.91 11.24 92.14
CA GLU A 181 22.87 11.70 93.15
C GLU A 181 22.30 12.80 94.07
N GLU A 182 21.22 13.48 93.64
CA GLU A 182 20.53 14.53 94.42
C GLU A 182 19.40 14.02 95.35
N GLU A 183 18.99 12.75 95.27
CA GLU A 183 18.06 12.07 96.21
C GLU A 183 18.79 11.31 97.34
#